data_AF-A0A956T4L4-F1
#
_entry.id   AF-A0A956T4L4-F1
#
_cell.length_a   1.000
_cell.length_b   1.000
_cell.length_c   1.000
_cell.angle_alpha   90.00
_cell.angle_beta   90.00
_cell.angle_gamma   90.00
#
_symmetry.space_group_name_H-M   'P 1'
#
loop_
_entity.id
_entity.type
_entity.pdbx_description
1 polymer ?
#
loop_
_entity_poly.entity_id
_entity_poly.type
_entity_poly.pdbx_seq_one_letter_code
_entity_poly.pdbx_strand_id
1 'polypeptide(L)' 'RANLRVDSPGAADLVMRVYDLAGDLRQTVTARIGQAGYTDILWDTRGLANGPYLCAVELTPDQGNAVHTLLKCAVLR' A
#
# COMPACT_ATOMS: atom_id res chain seq x y z
N ARG A 1 8.58 4.36 9.89
CA ARG A 1 7.13 4.08 9.76
C ARG A 1 6.58 5.08 8.77
N ALA A 2 5.80 4.65 7.80
CA ALA A 2 5.05 5.55 6.93
C ALA A 2 3.56 5.24 7.03
N ASN A 3 2.73 6.19 6.60
CA ASN A 3 1.27 6.07 6.64
C ASN A 3 0.72 6.12 5.21
N LEU A 4 -0.12 5.15 4.88
CA LEU A 4 -0.93 5.16 3.67
C LEU A 4 -2.39 5.35 4.09
N ARG A 5 -2.99 6.48 3.72
CA ARG A 5 -4.42 6.70 3.89
C ARG A 5 -5.15 6.16 2.69
N VAL A 6 -6.14 5.31 2.93
CA VAL A 6 -6.97 4.72 1.87
C VAL A 6 -8.42 4.99 2.21
N ASP A 7 -9.14 5.56 1.25
CA ASP A 7 -10.58 5.75 1.30
C ASP A 7 -11.25 4.69 0.43
N SER A 8 -12.19 3.95 1.01
CA SER A 8 -12.92 2.87 0.35
C SER A 8 -14.41 3.06 0.54
N PRO A 9 -15.25 2.89 -0.51
CA PRO A 9 -16.70 2.99 -0.39
C PRO A 9 -17.33 1.83 0.39
N GLY A 10 -16.56 0.82 0.78
CA GLY A 10 -17.01 -0.37 1.50
C GLY A 10 -15.87 -1.21 2.05
N ALA A 11 -16.19 -2.42 2.53
CA ALA A 11 -15.19 -3.38 2.96
C ALA A 11 -14.30 -3.82 1.77
N ALA A 12 -12.99 -3.89 1.99
CA ALA A 12 -12.02 -4.20 0.96
C ALA A 12 -10.74 -4.81 1.54
N ASP A 13 -10.10 -5.68 0.78
CA ASP A 13 -8.73 -6.10 1.01
C ASP A 13 -7.77 -5.14 0.32
N LEU A 14 -6.66 -4.85 0.97
CA LEU A 14 -5.58 -4.06 0.39
C LEU A 14 -4.30 -4.90 0.35
N VAL A 15 -3.64 -4.88 -0.79
CA VAL A 15 -2.28 -5.39 -0.97
C VAL A 15 -1.41 -4.28 -1.55
N MET A 16 -0.38 -3.88 -0.82
CA MET A 16 0.65 -2.97 -1.30
C MET A 16 1.97 -3.72 -1.46
N ARG A 17 2.57 -3.62 -2.63
CA ARG A 17 3.89 -4.19 -2.95
C ARG A 17 4.88 -3.08 -3.20
N VAL A 18 6.04 -3.17 -2.57
CA VAL A 18 7.13 -2.19 -2.64
C VAL A 18 8.25 -2.76 -3.46
N TYR A 19 8.62 -2.04 -4.50
CA TYR A 19 9.74 -2.37 -5.35
C TYR A 19 10.80 -1.28 -5.22
N ASP A 20 12.06 -1.66 -5.26
CA ASP A 20 13.11 -0.67 -5.51
C ASP A 20 13.09 -0.20 -6.97
N LEU A 21 14.01 0.69 -7.32
CA LEU A 21 14.12 1.21 -8.68
C LEU A 21 14.69 0.19 -9.70
N ALA A 22 15.26 -0.92 -9.23
CA ALA A 22 15.66 -2.03 -10.10
C ALA A 22 14.47 -2.96 -10.43
N GLY A 23 13.34 -2.78 -9.74
CA GLY A 23 12.14 -3.61 -9.89
C GLY A 23 12.10 -4.80 -8.95
N ASP A 24 13.03 -4.90 -8.00
CA ASP A 24 13.05 -5.99 -7.04
C ASP A 24 12.02 -5.76 -5.95
N LEU A 25 11.19 -6.78 -5.67
CA LEU A 25 10.22 -6.74 -4.58
C LEU A 25 10.97 -6.70 -3.23
N ARG A 26 10.80 -5.60 -2.50
CA ARG A 26 11.39 -5.40 -1.17
C ARG A 26 10.43 -5.72 -0.04
N GLN A 27 9.13 -5.48 -0.23
CA GLN A 27 8.14 -5.71 0.82
C GLN A 27 6.73 -5.90 0.27
N THR A 28 5.92 -6.69 0.97
CA THR A 28 4.47 -6.78 0.77
C THR A 28 3.77 -6.41 2.07
N VAL A 29 2.74 -5.57 1.96
CA VAL A 29 1.90 -5.14 3.08
C VAL A 29 0.46 -5.44 2.73
N THR A 30 -0.22 -6.14 3.63
CA THR A 30 -1.63 -6.46 3.50
C THR A 30 -2.42 -5.82 4.63
N ALA A 31 -3.62 -5.36 4.32
CA ALA A 31 -4.54 -4.79 5.29
C ALA A 31 -5.97 -5.10 4.89
N ARG A 32 -6.87 -5.04 5.86
CA ARG A 32 -8.31 -5.20 5.66
C ARG A 32 -9.02 -3.91 6.06
N ILE A 33 -9.79 -3.34 5.15
CA ILE A 33 -10.73 -2.26 5.43
C ILE A 33 -12.07 -2.92 5.74
N GLY A 34 -12.54 -2.81 6.98
CA GLY A 34 -13.71 -3.55 7.45
C GLY A 34 -15.06 -2.93 7.06
N GLN A 35 -15.09 -1.64 6.73
CA GLN A 35 -16.32 -0.90 6.40
C GLN A 35 -15.97 0.34 5.55
N ALA A 36 -17.00 0.97 4.98
CA ALA A 36 -16.85 2.20 4.21
C ALA A 36 -16.18 3.32 5.02
N GLY A 37 -15.35 4.13 4.35
CA GLY A 37 -14.64 5.26 4.90
C GLY A 37 -13.12 5.16 4.72
N TYR A 38 -12.38 5.94 5.49
CA TYR A 38 -10.93 5.95 5.43
C TYR A 38 -10.29 5.07 6.51
N THR A 39 -9.17 4.43 6.16
CA THR A 39 -8.30 3.71 7.08
C THR A 39 -6.86 4.17 6.87
N ASP A 40 -6.18 4.45 7.97
CA ASP A 40 -4.73 4.75 7.98
C ASP A 40 -3.96 3.42 8.15
N ILE A 41 -3.26 3.00 7.10
CA ILE A 41 -2.45 1.79 7.10
C ILE A 41 -1.02 2.20 7.46
N LEU A 42 -0.64 1.86 8.68
CA LEU A 42 0.72 2.01 9.15
C LEU A 42 1.55 0.80 8.70
N TRP A 43 2.61 1.07 7.97
CA TRP A 43 3.57 0.04 7.61
C TRP A 43 4.96 0.28 8.19
N ASP A 44 5.65 -0.83 8.42
CA ASP A 44 7.00 -0.83 8.93
C ASP A 44 8.01 -0.73 7.77
N THR A 45 8.76 0.36 7.72
CA THR A 45 9.80 0.60 6.72
C THR A 45 11.20 0.18 7.20
N ARG A 46 11.29 -0.57 8.31
CA ARG A 46 12.56 -1.18 8.75
C ARG A 46 13.06 -2.17 7.70
N GLY A 47 14.36 -2.15 7.45
CA GLY A 47 14.99 -2.97 6.40
C GLY A 47 15.01 -2.32 5.01
N LEU A 48 14.21 -1.28 4.77
CA LEU A 48 14.35 -0.46 3.57
C LEU A 48 15.46 0.58 3.75
N ALA A 49 16.21 0.85 2.68
CA ALA A 49 17.17 1.94 2.62
C ALA A 49 16.45 3.29 2.50
N ASN A 50 17.13 4.39 2.84
CA ASN A 50 16.62 5.71 2.54
C ASN A 50 16.64 5.92 1.02
N GLY A 51 15.52 6.39 0.46
CA GLY A 51 15.44 6.63 -0.97
C GLY A 51 14.05 6.38 -1.58
N PRO A 52 13.97 6.51 -2.92
CA PRO A 52 12.74 6.30 -3.69
C PRO A 52 12.44 4.81 -3.93
N TYR A 53 11.15 4.51 -4.00
CA TYR A 53 10.58 3.20 -4.25
C TYR A 53 9.36 3.33 -5.18
N LEU A 54 8.98 2.22 -5.80
CA LEU A 54 7.71 2.07 -6.49
C LEU A 54 6.75 1.28 -5.61
N CYS A 55 5.57 1.84 -5.37
CA CYS A 55 4.52 1.23 -4.57
C CYS A 55 3.35 0.87 -5.48
N ALA A 56 3.14 -0.42 -5.72
CA ALA A 56 1.94 -0.91 -6.37
C ALA A 56 0.89 -1.22 -5.32
N VAL A 57 -0.26 -0.57 -5.39
CA VAL A 57 -1.38 -0.75 -4.45
C VAL A 57 -2.55 -1.35 -5.21
N GLU A 58 -3.06 -2.45 -4.67
CA GLU A 58 -4.26 -3.12 -5.11
C GLU A 58 -5.28 -3.05 -3.98
N LEU A 59 -6.48 -2.56 -4.30
CA LEU A 59 -7.62 -2.55 -3.42
C LEU A 59 -8.71 -3.41 -4.03
N THR A 60 -9.14 -4.45 -3.31
CA THR A 60 -10.12 -5.43 -3.76
C THR A 60 -11.36 -5.33 -2.87
N PRO A 61 -12.39 -4.58 -3.27
CA PRO A 61 -13.65 -4.53 -2.55
C PRO A 61 -14.31 -5.91 -2.49
N ASP A 62 -15.07 -6.18 -1.43
CA ASP A 62 -15.87 -7.43 -1.33
C ASP A 62 -16.91 -7.55 -2.44
N GLN A 63 -17.38 -6.40 -2.93
CA GLN A 63 -18.30 -6.30 -4.04
C GLN A 63 -17.75 -5.30 -5.05
N GLY A 64 -17.43 -5.79 -6.24
CA GLY A 64 -16.94 -4.97 -7.34
C GLY A 64 -15.63 -5.49 -7.92
N ASN A 65 -14.97 -4.63 -8.67
CA ASN A 65 -13.69 -4.93 -9.31
C ASN A 65 -12.54 -4.41 -8.47
N ALA A 66 -11.43 -5.14 -8.47
CA ALA A 66 -10.18 -4.65 -7.90
C ALA A 66 -9.71 -3.38 -8.63
N VAL A 67 -9.22 -2.42 -7.85
CA VAL A 67 -8.62 -1.18 -8.34
C VAL A 67 -7.12 -1.27 -8.09
N HIS A 68 -6.35 -0.98 -9.13
CA HIS A 68 -4.89 -0.98 -9.07
C HIS A 68 -4.37 0.43 -9.30
N THR A 69 -3.37 0.84 -8.52
CA THR A 69 -2.64 2.09 -8.73
C THR A 69 -1.15 1.87 -8.50
N LEU A 70 -0.34 2.65 -9.23
CA LEU A 70 1.11 2.65 -9.08
C LEU A 70 1.54 4.05 -8.66
N LEU A 71 2.25 4.13 -7.54
CA LEU A 71 2.63 5.38 -6.90
C LEU A 71 4.15 5.37 -6.70
N LYS A 72 4.78 6.54 -6.82
CA LYS A 72 6.15 6.73 -6.29
C LYS A 72 6.05 7.01 -4.80
N CYS A 73 6.86 6.33 -4.02
CA CYS A 73 6.93 6.47 -2.57
C CYS A 73 8.40 6.64 -2.16
N ALA A 74 8.65 7.28 -1.01
CA ALA A 74 10.00 7.49 -0.53
C ALA A 74 10.11 7.14 0.95
N VAL A 75 11.18 6.43 1.31
CA VAL A 75 11.57 6.23 2.70
C VAL A 75 12.53 7.35 3.07
N LEU A 76 12.05 8.27 3.91
CA LEU A 76 12.83 9.36 4.48
C LEU A 76 13.01 9.05 5.97
N ARG A 77 14.26 8.85 6.43
CA ARG A 77 14.62 8.73 7.84
C ARG A 77 15.53 9.87 8.23
#